data_AF-A0AAD0QYH8-F1
#
_entry.id   AF-A0AAD0QYH8-F1
#
_cell.length_a   1.000
_cell.length_b   1.000
_cell.length_c   1.000
_cell.angle_alpha   90.00
_cell.angle_beta   90.00
_cell.angle_gamma   90.00
#
_symmetry.space_group_name_H-M   'P 1'
#
loop_
_entity.id
_entity.type
_entity.pdbx_description
1 polymer ?
#
loop_
_entity_poly.entity_id
_entity_poly.type
_entity_poly.pdbx_seq_one_letter_code
_entity_poly.pdbx_strand_id
1 'polypeptide(L)'
;MSSNPLFQPFTLGALELPTRVVMAPMTRTFCPGGVPHDGVVEYYRRRAAAGVGLIITEGTTVGHKAANGYPNVPRFHGEDALAGWKQVVDAVHAEGGRIVPQLWHVGAVRRLGTEPDAGVPGYGPSGKIKDGQVLVQGMSHDDIFDVIGAFAQAARDAQAIGMDGVEIHGAHGYLIDQFFWEASNRRDDEYGGDLAGRSRFAIELIRAVRAAVGPDFPIIFRFSQWKQQDYSARLVETPEALAAFLQPLSEAGVDIFHCSTRRFWEPEFEGSTLNLAGWTRQLTGKPTITVGSVGLDGEFLQFMVDTDKVAKPASLEGLLRRLGDEEFDLVAVGRALLVDAEWAQKIREGREAQVLPFSREALSTLA
;
A
#
# COMPACT_ATOMS: atom_id res chain seq x y z
N MET A 1 -17.29 8.29 -28.82
CA MET A 1 -17.18 7.57 -27.54
C MET A 1 -16.28 8.43 -26.67
N SER A 2 -16.75 8.90 -25.51
CA SER A 2 -15.87 9.61 -24.58
C SER A 2 -14.71 8.68 -24.19
N SER A 3 -13.50 9.19 -24.19
CA SER A 3 -12.33 8.40 -23.83
C SER A 3 -12.44 7.97 -22.35
N ASN A 4 -12.45 6.66 -22.08
CA ASN A 4 -12.57 6.14 -20.73
C ASN A 4 -11.44 6.71 -19.84
N PRO A 5 -11.77 7.42 -18.72
CA PRO A 5 -10.77 8.13 -17.93
C PRO A 5 -9.73 7.20 -17.29
N LEU A 6 -10.03 5.92 -17.07
CA LEU A 6 -9.05 4.95 -16.55
C LEU A 6 -7.85 4.76 -17.48
N PHE A 7 -8.03 4.91 -18.79
CA PHE A 7 -7.00 4.65 -19.79
C PHE A 7 -6.39 5.93 -20.37
N GLN A 8 -6.65 7.06 -19.72
CA GLN A 8 -5.87 8.27 -19.97
C GLN A 8 -4.50 8.16 -19.29
N PRO A 9 -3.45 8.78 -19.86
CA PRO A 9 -2.16 8.86 -19.18
C PRO A 9 -2.24 9.74 -17.93
N PHE A 10 -1.25 9.57 -17.05
CA PHE A 10 -1.01 10.41 -15.89
C PHE A 10 0.49 10.71 -15.78
N THR A 11 0.83 11.94 -15.43
CA THR A 11 2.22 12.38 -15.29
C THR A 11 2.41 13.13 -13.98
N LEU A 12 3.45 12.78 -13.23
CA LEU A 12 3.92 13.51 -12.06
C LEU A 12 5.45 13.55 -12.06
N GLY A 13 6.03 14.71 -12.41
CA GLY A 13 7.48 14.81 -12.59
C GLY A 13 7.96 13.81 -13.64
N ALA A 14 8.91 12.94 -13.25
CA ALA A 14 9.43 11.86 -14.10
C ALA A 14 8.55 10.60 -14.14
N LEU A 15 7.51 10.51 -13.30
CA LEU A 15 6.60 9.37 -13.30
C LEU A 15 5.55 9.55 -14.40
N GLU A 16 5.74 8.81 -15.50
CA GLU A 16 4.79 8.74 -16.61
C GLU A 16 4.06 7.39 -16.60
N LEU A 17 2.76 7.43 -16.34
CA LEU A 17 1.89 6.27 -16.35
C LEU A 17 1.07 6.23 -17.64
N PRO A 18 1.05 5.10 -18.38
CA PRO A 18 0.28 4.99 -19.61
C PRO A 18 -1.23 4.92 -19.37
N THR A 19 -1.64 4.58 -18.14
CA THR A 19 -3.04 4.53 -17.69
C THR A 19 -3.14 4.97 -16.23
N ARG A 20 -4.35 5.31 -15.78
CA ARG A 20 -4.66 5.60 -14.37
C ARG A 20 -4.99 4.35 -13.55
N VAL A 21 -4.80 3.14 -14.12
CA VAL A 21 -5.02 1.87 -13.44
C VAL A 21 -3.78 1.50 -12.63
N VAL A 22 -3.96 1.34 -11.33
CA VAL A 22 -2.93 0.92 -10.39
C VAL A 22 -3.24 -0.50 -9.91
N MET A 23 -2.25 -1.38 -9.84
CA MET A 23 -2.38 -2.63 -9.09
C MET A 23 -2.13 -2.35 -7.62
N ALA A 24 -3.12 -2.67 -6.77
CA ALA A 24 -2.99 -2.50 -5.33
C ALA A 24 -1.96 -3.49 -4.75
N PRO A 25 -1.27 -3.13 -3.65
CA PRO A 25 -0.34 -4.01 -2.95
C PRO A 25 -1.10 -5.19 -2.32
N MET A 26 -0.73 -6.42 -2.70
CA MET A 26 -1.44 -7.63 -2.28
C MET A 26 -0.46 -8.76 -1.98
N THR A 27 -0.17 -8.97 -0.70
CA THR A 27 0.75 -10.02 -0.23
C THR A 27 0.40 -11.40 -0.76
N ARG A 28 1.37 -12.03 -1.45
CA ARG A 28 1.16 -13.32 -2.11
C ARG A 28 1.77 -14.48 -1.34
N THR A 29 2.86 -14.27 -0.60
CA THR A 29 3.52 -15.35 0.18
C THR A 29 4.16 -16.42 -0.74
N PHE A 30 4.73 -16.00 -1.88
CA PHE A 30 5.38 -16.88 -2.88
C PHE A 30 6.89 -16.64 -3.04
N CYS A 31 7.54 -15.99 -2.09
CA CYS A 31 8.99 -15.76 -2.12
C CYS A 31 9.68 -16.60 -1.05
N PRO A 32 9.94 -17.91 -1.27
CA PRO A 32 10.69 -18.72 -0.32
C PRO A 32 12.08 -18.09 -0.08
N GLY A 33 12.50 -18.00 1.18
CA GLY A 33 13.72 -17.26 1.56
C GLY A 33 13.67 -15.74 1.33
N GLY A 34 12.49 -15.21 1.00
CA GLY A 34 12.27 -13.79 0.70
C GLY A 34 12.74 -13.37 -0.70
N VAL A 35 13.09 -14.31 -1.59
CA VAL A 35 13.65 -14.01 -2.91
C VAL A 35 12.58 -14.18 -4.00
N PRO A 36 12.29 -13.14 -4.80
CA PRO A 36 11.45 -13.28 -5.99
C PRO A 36 12.06 -14.27 -6.99
N HIS A 37 11.24 -15.17 -7.53
CA HIS A 37 11.62 -16.15 -8.55
C HIS A 37 10.80 -15.92 -9.84
N ASP A 38 11.05 -16.71 -10.89
CA ASP A 38 10.41 -16.55 -12.22
C ASP A 38 8.88 -16.46 -12.19
N GLY A 39 8.23 -17.18 -11.27
CA GLY A 39 6.77 -17.11 -11.10
C GLY A 39 6.29 -15.74 -10.59
N VAL A 40 7.08 -15.08 -9.75
CA VAL A 40 6.82 -13.72 -9.25
C VAL A 40 7.08 -12.69 -10.36
N VAL A 41 8.16 -12.88 -11.14
CA VAL A 41 8.44 -12.06 -12.33
C VAL A 41 7.24 -12.10 -13.28
N GLU A 42 6.80 -13.30 -13.63
CA GLU A 42 5.71 -13.47 -14.58
C GLU A 42 4.36 -12.98 -14.03
N TYR A 43 4.15 -13.13 -12.73
CA TYR A 43 2.97 -12.59 -12.05
C TYR A 43 2.82 -11.08 -12.27
N TYR A 44 3.87 -10.29 -12.06
CA TYR A 44 3.80 -8.84 -12.28
C TYR A 44 3.82 -8.48 -13.77
N ARG A 45 4.64 -9.15 -14.59
CA ARG A 45 4.72 -8.91 -16.04
C ARG A 45 3.35 -9.01 -16.71
N ARG A 46 2.56 -10.05 -16.41
CA ARG A 46 1.22 -10.23 -17.01
C ARG A 46 0.26 -9.06 -16.74
N ARG A 47 0.32 -8.42 -15.57
CA ARG A 47 -0.51 -7.23 -15.28
C ARG A 47 -0.06 -6.01 -16.06
N ALA A 48 1.25 -5.83 -16.22
CA ALA A 48 1.80 -4.75 -17.05
C ALA A 48 1.39 -4.93 -18.52
N ALA A 49 1.55 -6.15 -19.06
CA ALA A 49 1.12 -6.51 -20.42
C ALA A 49 -0.38 -6.28 -20.66
N ALA A 50 -1.21 -6.47 -19.64
CA ALA A 50 -2.65 -6.21 -19.68
C ALA A 50 -3.03 -4.72 -19.53
N GLY A 51 -2.06 -3.81 -19.46
CA GLY A 51 -2.28 -2.37 -19.46
C GLY A 51 -2.53 -1.74 -18.09
N VAL A 52 -2.09 -2.38 -17.01
CA VAL A 52 -1.93 -1.71 -15.70
C VAL A 52 -0.82 -0.66 -15.82
N GLY A 53 -1.11 0.59 -15.45
CA GLY A 53 -0.18 1.71 -15.59
C GLY A 53 0.89 1.73 -14.51
N LEU A 54 0.51 1.47 -13.26
CA LEU A 54 1.41 1.37 -12.12
C LEU A 54 1.17 0.09 -11.32
N ILE A 55 2.21 -0.67 -11.06
CA ILE A 55 2.19 -1.81 -10.16
C ILE A 55 2.79 -1.38 -8.82
N ILE A 56 2.00 -1.54 -7.76
CA ILE A 56 2.53 -1.48 -6.39
C ILE A 56 2.67 -2.92 -5.94
N THR A 57 3.90 -3.36 -5.64
CA THR A 57 4.16 -4.74 -5.25
C THR A 57 3.37 -5.12 -4.00
N GLU A 58 3.34 -6.41 -3.69
CA GLU A 58 3.08 -6.82 -2.30
C GLU A 58 3.99 -6.14 -1.27
N GLY A 59 3.61 -6.22 0.00
CA GLY A 59 4.44 -5.74 1.10
C GLY A 59 5.81 -6.42 1.10
N THR A 60 6.86 -5.62 0.99
CA THR A 60 8.25 -6.05 0.93
C THR A 60 9.00 -5.60 2.19
N THR A 61 9.66 -6.53 2.86
CA THR A 61 10.25 -6.22 4.18
C THR A 61 11.55 -5.41 4.05
N VAL A 62 11.63 -4.28 4.75
CA VAL A 62 12.87 -3.49 4.85
C VAL A 62 13.94 -4.24 5.64
N GLY A 63 15.21 -3.82 5.53
CA GLY A 63 16.37 -4.43 6.18
C GLY A 63 16.46 -4.25 7.70
N HIS A 64 15.40 -4.60 8.43
CA HIS A 64 15.35 -4.58 9.89
C HIS A 64 14.94 -5.96 10.43
N LYS A 65 15.60 -6.42 11.49
CA LYS A 65 15.44 -7.76 12.08
C LYS A 65 13.99 -8.13 12.44
N ALA A 66 13.15 -7.13 12.76
CA ALA A 66 11.76 -7.33 13.15
C ALA A 66 10.74 -6.96 12.05
N ALA A 67 11.19 -6.65 10.83
CA ALA A 67 10.30 -6.18 9.77
C ALA A 67 9.32 -7.24 9.29
N ASN A 68 9.70 -8.52 9.33
CA ASN A 68 8.88 -9.63 8.86
C ASN A 68 7.89 -10.13 9.93
N GLY A 69 6.68 -10.52 9.50
CA GLY A 69 5.66 -11.18 10.32
C GLY A 69 5.09 -12.47 9.72
N TYR A 70 5.52 -12.85 8.53
CA TYR A 70 4.83 -13.84 7.71
C TYR A 70 5.83 -14.75 6.97
N PRO A 71 5.47 -16.02 6.70
CA PRO A 71 6.31 -16.88 5.87
C PRO A 71 6.33 -16.36 4.42
N ASN A 72 7.38 -16.68 3.67
CA ASN A 72 7.53 -16.49 2.22
C ASN A 72 7.09 -15.12 1.66
N VAL A 73 7.08 -14.06 2.46
CA VAL A 73 6.94 -12.70 1.95
C VAL A 73 8.29 -12.22 1.45
N PRO A 74 8.33 -11.44 0.37
CA PRO A 74 9.60 -10.97 -0.15
C PRO A 74 10.27 -9.97 0.80
N ARG A 75 11.59 -9.94 0.72
CA ARG A 75 12.39 -8.88 1.31
C ARG A 75 12.85 -7.89 0.26
N PHE A 76 13.11 -6.67 0.69
CA PHE A 76 13.64 -5.59 -0.13
C PHE A 76 14.99 -5.13 0.42
N HIS A 77 15.87 -6.10 0.62
CA HIS A 77 17.24 -5.90 1.11
C HIS A 77 18.05 -7.17 0.82
N GLY A 78 19.38 -7.02 0.75
CA GLY A 78 20.30 -8.11 0.43
C GLY A 78 20.36 -8.43 -1.07
N GLU A 79 21.54 -8.82 -1.53
CA GLU A 79 21.89 -8.85 -2.96
C GLU A 79 21.01 -9.78 -3.80
N ASP A 80 20.72 -10.97 -3.29
CA ASP A 80 19.91 -11.99 -3.96
C ASP A 80 18.44 -11.59 -4.14
N ALA A 81 17.81 -11.03 -3.10
CA ALA A 81 16.43 -10.54 -3.22
C ALA A 81 16.35 -9.32 -4.15
N LEU A 82 17.31 -8.40 -4.07
CA LEU A 82 17.37 -7.23 -4.97
C LEU A 82 17.63 -7.64 -6.43
N ALA A 83 18.43 -8.70 -6.67
CA ALA A 83 18.60 -9.27 -8.00
C ALA A 83 17.30 -9.89 -8.54
N GLY A 84 16.54 -10.59 -7.69
CA GLY A 84 15.20 -11.08 -8.05
C GLY A 84 14.23 -9.95 -8.38
N TRP A 85 14.20 -8.89 -7.56
CA TRP A 85 13.37 -7.72 -7.82
C TRP A 85 13.77 -6.97 -9.09
N LYS A 86 15.06 -6.88 -9.39
CA LYS A 86 15.53 -6.30 -10.65
C LYS A 86 14.94 -7.03 -11.86
N GLN A 87 14.86 -8.36 -11.83
CA GLN A 87 14.24 -9.13 -12.92
C GLN A 87 12.74 -8.81 -13.06
N VAL A 88 12.05 -8.58 -11.94
CA VAL A 88 10.64 -8.13 -11.95
C VAL A 88 10.52 -6.75 -12.60
N VAL A 89 11.40 -5.81 -12.24
CA VAL A 89 11.44 -4.46 -12.82
C VAL A 89 11.64 -4.54 -14.33
N ASP A 90 12.69 -5.25 -14.77
CA ASP A 90 13.03 -5.38 -16.19
C ASP A 90 11.86 -5.97 -16.99
N ALA A 91 11.18 -6.99 -16.46
CA ALA A 91 10.03 -7.61 -17.12
C ALA A 91 8.81 -6.67 -17.19
N VAL A 92 8.51 -5.92 -16.13
CA VAL A 92 7.40 -4.95 -16.14
C VAL A 92 7.68 -3.80 -17.10
N HIS A 93 8.90 -3.28 -17.11
CA HIS A 93 9.33 -2.21 -18.02
C HIS A 93 9.32 -2.65 -19.48
N ALA A 94 9.66 -3.90 -19.78
CA ALA A 94 9.58 -4.45 -21.14
C ALA A 94 8.15 -4.43 -21.72
N GLU A 95 7.12 -4.49 -20.86
CA GLU A 95 5.71 -4.36 -21.24
C GLU A 95 5.20 -2.90 -21.21
N GLY A 96 6.08 -1.94 -20.89
CA GLY A 96 5.75 -0.52 -20.79
C GLY A 96 5.08 -0.10 -19.47
N GLY A 97 4.97 -0.99 -18.48
CA GLY A 97 4.44 -0.69 -17.16
C GLY A 97 5.41 0.10 -16.27
N ARG A 98 4.91 0.57 -15.13
CA ARG A 98 5.73 1.13 -14.04
C ARG A 98 5.53 0.31 -12.77
N ILE A 99 6.53 0.27 -11.91
CA ILE A 99 6.51 -0.53 -10.68
C ILE A 99 7.21 0.18 -9.53
N VAL A 100 6.60 0.10 -8.35
CA VAL A 100 7.17 0.58 -7.09
C VAL A 100 7.02 -0.50 -6.01
N PRO A 101 8.01 -0.67 -5.12
CA PRO A 101 7.85 -1.58 -4.00
C PRO A 101 6.99 -0.92 -2.92
N GLN A 102 6.11 -1.70 -2.29
CA GLN A 102 5.55 -1.31 -1.01
C GLN A 102 6.54 -1.68 0.10
N LEU A 103 7.26 -0.71 0.65
CA LEU A 103 8.19 -0.88 1.75
C LEU A 103 7.43 -1.08 3.07
N TRP A 104 7.79 -2.12 3.79
CA TRP A 104 6.97 -2.63 4.88
C TRP A 104 7.76 -3.08 6.11
N HIS A 105 7.20 -2.76 7.28
CA HIS A 105 7.60 -3.27 8.57
C HIS A 105 6.34 -3.60 9.38
N VAL A 106 6.15 -4.86 9.76
CA VAL A 106 4.89 -5.31 10.39
C VAL A 106 4.68 -4.80 11.82
N GLY A 107 5.78 -4.43 12.48
CA GLY A 107 5.77 -3.87 13.82
C GLY A 107 5.31 -4.88 14.87
N ALA A 108 4.38 -4.47 15.73
CA ALA A 108 3.82 -5.29 16.82
C ALA A 108 3.02 -6.53 16.34
N VAL A 109 2.83 -6.70 15.03
CA VAL A 109 2.19 -7.89 14.44
C VAL A 109 3.13 -9.11 14.43
N ARG A 110 4.46 -8.90 14.35
CA ARG A 110 5.44 -10.00 14.38
C ARG A 110 5.32 -10.77 15.70
N ARG A 111 5.45 -12.10 15.60
CA ARG A 111 5.39 -13.02 16.75
C ARG A 111 6.73 -13.73 16.91
N LEU A 112 7.03 -14.17 18.12
CA LEU A 112 8.13 -15.10 18.35
C LEU A 112 7.88 -16.39 17.57
N GLY A 113 8.95 -17.02 17.09
CA GLY A 113 8.88 -18.15 16.16
C GLY A 113 8.81 -17.75 14.68
N THR A 114 8.68 -16.45 14.36
CA THR A 114 8.69 -15.99 12.96
C THR A 114 10.13 -15.94 12.41
N GLU A 115 10.35 -16.57 11.26
CA GLU A 115 11.62 -16.49 10.51
C GLU A 115 11.98 -15.04 10.08
N PRO A 116 13.26 -14.72 9.83
CA PRO A 116 14.43 -15.62 9.86
C PRO A 116 15.04 -15.84 11.26
N ASP A 117 14.62 -15.07 12.26
CA ASP A 117 15.07 -15.23 13.64
C ASP A 117 13.88 -15.36 14.58
N ALA A 118 13.60 -16.62 14.96
CA ALA A 118 12.51 -16.98 15.87
C ALA A 118 12.59 -16.30 17.25
N GLY A 119 13.76 -15.81 17.67
CA GLY A 119 13.98 -15.14 18.95
C GLY A 119 13.63 -13.65 18.94
N VAL A 120 13.49 -13.03 17.76
CA VAL A 120 13.22 -11.59 17.64
C VAL A 120 11.73 -11.30 17.85
N PRO A 121 11.34 -10.51 18.88
CA PRO A 121 9.94 -10.14 19.12
C PRO A 121 9.44 -9.12 18.08
N GLY A 122 8.15 -8.77 18.15
CA GLY A 122 7.65 -7.59 17.43
C GLY A 122 8.25 -6.30 17.99
N TYR A 123 8.28 -5.24 17.17
CA TYR A 123 8.75 -3.91 17.57
C TYR A 123 7.61 -2.93 17.36
N GLY A 124 7.33 -2.07 18.34
CA GLY A 124 6.25 -1.11 18.23
C GLY A 124 6.44 0.10 19.14
N PRO A 125 5.58 1.11 19.02
CA PRO A 125 5.69 2.33 19.84
C PRO A 125 5.61 2.05 21.34
N SER A 126 4.86 1.03 21.75
CA SER A 126 4.71 0.63 23.16
C SER A 126 4.98 -0.86 23.35
N GLY A 127 5.70 -1.20 24.41
CA GLY A 127 6.10 -2.57 24.71
C GLY A 127 4.95 -3.43 25.25
N LYS A 128 5.07 -4.74 25.04
CA LYS A 128 4.14 -5.75 25.56
C LYS A 128 4.90 -6.94 26.14
N ILE A 129 4.73 -7.16 27.43
CA ILE A 129 5.27 -8.31 28.16
C ILE A 129 4.11 -9.19 28.58
N LYS A 130 4.22 -10.50 28.38
CA LYS A 130 3.27 -11.49 28.85
C LYS A 130 4.04 -12.68 29.44
N ASP A 131 3.68 -13.10 30.65
CA ASP A 131 4.29 -14.25 31.32
C ASP A 131 5.84 -14.17 31.41
N GLY A 132 6.36 -12.95 31.62
CA GLY A 132 7.80 -12.68 31.67
C GLY A 132 8.51 -12.61 30.31
N GLN A 133 7.80 -12.87 29.21
CA GLN A 133 8.32 -12.83 27.85
C GLN A 133 7.99 -11.50 27.16
N VAL A 134 8.99 -10.88 26.54
CA VAL A 134 8.80 -9.70 25.67
C VAL A 134 8.18 -10.16 24.36
N LEU A 135 6.90 -9.85 24.14
CA LEU A 135 6.19 -10.14 22.90
C LEU A 135 6.34 -9.00 21.89
N VAL A 136 6.35 -7.76 22.40
CA VAL A 136 6.63 -6.55 21.63
C VAL A 136 7.65 -5.72 22.39
N GLN A 137 8.79 -5.46 21.76
CA GLN A 137 9.75 -4.48 22.20
C GLN A 137 9.17 -3.08 21.98
N GLY A 138 9.05 -2.31 23.06
CA GLY A 138 8.79 -0.87 22.95
C GLY A 138 10.04 -0.21 22.39
N MET A 139 9.92 0.43 21.24
CA MET A 139 11.07 0.98 20.51
C MET A 139 11.74 2.09 21.32
N SER A 140 13.05 2.01 21.48
CA SER A 140 13.88 3.15 21.90
C SER A 140 14.07 4.14 20.75
N HIS A 141 14.70 5.29 21.01
CA HIS A 141 15.13 6.21 19.97
C HIS A 141 16.07 5.53 18.96
N ASP A 142 17.00 4.70 19.42
CA ASP A 142 17.91 3.95 18.54
C ASP A 142 17.13 2.98 17.64
N ASP A 143 16.14 2.26 18.18
CA ASP A 143 15.29 1.39 17.36
C ASP A 143 14.49 2.19 16.31
N ILE A 144 14.03 3.39 16.66
CA ILE A 144 13.34 4.30 15.73
C ILE A 144 14.29 4.72 14.60
N PHE A 145 15.50 5.14 14.94
CA PHE A 145 16.51 5.56 13.95
C PHE A 145 16.97 4.40 13.07
N ASP A 146 17.12 3.19 13.62
CA ASP A 146 17.44 1.99 12.85
C ASP A 146 16.37 1.67 11.81
N VAL A 147 15.08 1.76 12.19
CA VAL A 147 13.97 1.55 11.24
C VAL A 147 13.95 2.65 10.18
N ILE A 148 14.11 3.92 10.57
CA ILE A 148 14.20 5.04 9.61
C ILE A 148 15.33 4.79 8.59
N GLY A 149 16.51 4.39 9.08
CA GLY A 149 17.65 4.03 8.25
C GLY A 149 17.36 2.88 7.30
N ALA A 150 16.65 1.84 7.76
CA ALA A 150 16.26 0.70 6.95
C ALA A 150 15.30 1.07 5.80
N PHE A 151 14.31 1.95 6.05
CA PHE A 151 13.43 2.47 4.99
C PHE A 151 14.19 3.34 3.99
N ALA A 152 15.06 4.23 4.47
CA ALA A 152 15.89 5.07 3.60
C ALA A 152 16.83 4.23 2.72
N GLN A 153 17.43 3.17 3.27
CA GLN A 153 18.27 2.26 2.49
C GLN A 153 17.45 1.49 1.46
N ALA A 154 16.30 0.92 1.83
CA ALA A 154 15.45 0.18 0.90
C ALA A 154 14.95 1.07 -0.26
N ALA A 155 14.73 2.37 -0.01
CA ALA A 155 14.37 3.32 -1.06
C ALA A 155 15.55 3.63 -2.01
N ARG A 156 16.78 3.74 -1.49
CA ARG A 156 17.99 3.83 -2.34
C ARG A 156 18.17 2.59 -3.19
N ASP A 157 17.98 1.42 -2.59
CA ASP A 157 18.08 0.15 -3.31
C ASP A 157 17.01 0.07 -4.42
N ALA A 158 15.79 0.53 -4.15
CA ALA A 158 14.70 0.60 -5.12
C ALA A 158 15.09 1.46 -6.34
N GLN A 159 15.61 2.66 -6.08
CA GLN A 159 16.10 3.55 -7.13
C GLN A 159 17.27 2.92 -7.91
N ALA A 160 18.21 2.26 -7.22
CA ALA A 160 19.39 1.65 -7.84
C ALA A 160 19.06 0.48 -8.77
N ILE A 161 18.02 -0.31 -8.47
CA ILE A 161 17.57 -1.41 -9.33
C ILE A 161 16.55 -1.00 -10.39
N GLY A 162 16.20 0.29 -10.47
CA GLY A 162 15.34 0.86 -11.50
C GLY A 162 13.84 0.88 -11.18
N MET A 163 13.43 0.76 -9.92
CA MET A 163 12.01 1.02 -9.56
C MET A 163 11.63 2.47 -9.88
N ASP A 164 10.35 2.72 -10.14
CA ASP A 164 9.84 4.03 -10.57
C ASP A 164 9.49 4.97 -9.40
N GLY A 165 9.84 4.59 -8.17
CA GLY A 165 9.45 5.23 -6.92
C GLY A 165 9.40 4.24 -5.77
N VAL A 166 8.84 4.65 -4.64
CA VAL A 166 8.50 3.76 -3.51
C VAL A 166 7.12 4.06 -2.95
N GLU A 167 6.42 3.05 -2.44
CA GLU A 167 5.30 3.23 -1.53
C GLU A 167 5.71 2.90 -0.09
N ILE A 168 5.50 3.84 0.84
CA ILE A 168 5.68 3.62 2.28
C ILE A 168 4.36 3.12 2.87
N HIS A 169 4.39 1.94 3.51
CA HIS A 169 3.20 1.36 4.12
C HIS A 169 2.90 1.95 5.52
N GLY A 170 2.16 3.06 5.54
CA GLY A 170 1.66 3.75 6.74
C GLY A 170 0.22 3.41 7.14
N ALA A 171 -0.24 2.19 6.91
CA ALA A 171 -1.65 1.80 7.06
C ALA A 171 -1.83 0.44 7.76
N HIS A 172 -3.09 0.07 8.00
CA HIS A 172 -3.53 -1.31 8.32
C HIS A 172 -2.97 -1.91 9.60
N GLY A 173 -2.57 -1.07 10.55
CA GLY A 173 -2.09 -1.48 11.86
C GLY A 173 -0.67 -2.06 11.84
N TYR A 174 0.12 -1.79 10.80
CA TYR A 174 1.56 -2.09 10.78
C TYR A 174 2.36 -0.95 11.42
N LEU A 175 3.69 -1.04 11.43
CA LEU A 175 4.53 -0.26 12.34
C LEU A 175 4.23 1.24 12.31
N ILE A 176 4.28 1.88 11.14
CA ILE A 176 4.04 3.32 11.01
C ILE A 176 2.62 3.69 11.48
N ASP A 177 1.63 2.89 11.10
CA ASP A 177 0.24 3.08 11.53
C ASP A 177 0.01 2.71 13.01
N GLN A 178 0.91 1.97 13.67
CA GLN A 178 0.85 1.77 15.12
C GLN A 178 1.25 3.05 15.86
N PHE A 179 2.14 3.87 15.30
CA PHE A 179 2.54 5.15 15.90
C PHE A 179 1.40 6.16 15.88
N PHE A 180 0.58 6.22 14.81
CA PHE A 180 -0.48 7.23 14.68
C PHE A 180 -1.61 7.12 15.71
N TRP A 181 -1.86 5.92 16.25
CA TRP A 181 -3.04 5.64 17.04
C TRP A 181 -2.74 5.60 18.52
N GLU A 182 -3.53 6.34 19.29
CA GLU A 182 -3.39 6.39 20.75
C GLU A 182 -3.50 5.01 21.39
N ALA A 183 -4.34 4.12 20.84
CA ALA A 183 -4.53 2.77 21.36
C ALA A 183 -3.25 1.92 21.34
N SER A 184 -2.44 2.05 20.29
CA SER A 184 -1.18 1.31 20.12
C SER A 184 0.05 2.09 20.59
N ASN A 185 0.00 3.42 20.58
CA ASN A 185 1.09 4.30 20.97
C ASN A 185 0.74 5.04 22.28
N ARG A 186 1.27 4.51 23.38
CA ARG A 186 1.14 5.03 24.76
C ARG A 186 2.44 5.68 25.24
N ARG A 187 3.30 6.14 24.33
CA ARG A 187 4.54 6.83 24.68
C ARG A 187 4.25 8.19 25.31
N ASP A 188 5.15 8.61 26.19
CA ASP A 188 5.17 9.90 26.89
C ASP A 188 6.31 10.83 26.41
N ASP A 189 7.01 10.44 25.34
CA ASP A 189 8.05 11.21 24.67
C ASP A 189 7.55 11.93 23.40
N GLU A 190 8.47 12.50 22.61
CA GLU A 190 8.15 13.28 21.42
C GLU A 190 7.51 12.48 20.26
N TYR A 191 7.51 11.16 20.36
CA TYR A 191 6.87 10.23 19.42
C TYR A 191 5.50 9.75 19.91
N GLY A 192 5.05 10.21 21.08
CA GLY A 192 3.76 9.89 21.70
C GLY A 192 2.85 11.10 21.87
N GLY A 193 1.93 11.00 22.84
CA GLY A 193 1.03 12.10 23.17
C GLY A 193 -0.02 12.36 22.10
N ASP A 194 -0.09 13.59 21.58
CA ASP A 194 -1.09 14.03 20.60
C ASP A 194 -0.82 13.50 19.18
N LEU A 195 -1.70 13.83 18.23
CA LEU A 195 -1.53 13.37 16.85
C LEU A 195 -0.24 13.89 16.20
N ALA A 196 0.25 15.06 16.59
CA ALA A 196 1.48 15.63 16.05
C ALA A 196 2.71 14.84 16.51
N GLY A 197 2.82 14.55 17.81
CA GLY A 197 3.88 13.70 18.36
C GLY A 197 3.81 12.28 17.79
N ARG A 198 2.62 11.69 17.74
CA ARG A 198 2.38 10.37 17.12
C ARG A 198 2.70 10.31 15.62
N SER A 199 2.64 11.44 14.91
CA SER A 199 2.99 11.51 13.49
C SER A 199 4.49 11.74 13.23
N ARG A 200 5.25 12.14 14.25
CA ARG A 200 6.68 12.47 14.14
C ARG A 200 7.50 11.36 13.50
N PHE A 201 7.28 10.11 13.91
CA PHE A 201 8.00 8.96 13.37
C PHE A 201 7.84 8.85 11.84
N ALA A 202 6.61 8.97 11.33
CA ALA A 202 6.35 8.91 9.89
C ALA A 202 6.98 10.10 9.15
N ILE A 203 6.90 11.31 9.72
CA ILE A 203 7.47 12.53 9.15
C ILE A 203 8.99 12.40 9.01
N GLU A 204 9.68 11.95 10.06
CA GLU A 204 11.14 11.75 10.04
C GLU A 204 11.55 10.64 9.07
N LEU A 205 10.78 9.55 9.02
CA LEU A 205 10.98 8.46 8.06
C LEU A 205 10.84 8.95 6.61
N ILE A 206 9.77 9.69 6.28
CA ILE A 206 9.55 10.24 4.93
C ILE A 206 10.68 11.20 4.55
N ARG A 207 11.13 12.07 5.47
CA ARG A 207 12.26 12.97 5.22
C ARG A 207 13.55 12.21 4.95
N ALA A 208 13.82 11.14 5.71
CA ALA A 208 15.01 10.31 5.49
C ALA A 208 14.95 9.58 4.13
N VAL A 209 13.79 9.04 3.76
CA VAL A 209 13.56 8.45 2.43
C VAL A 209 13.80 9.49 1.34
N ARG A 210 13.17 10.67 1.43
CA ARG A 210 13.37 11.79 0.48
C ARG A 210 14.83 12.20 0.36
N ALA A 211 15.52 12.37 1.48
CA ALA A 211 16.94 12.73 1.47
C ALA A 211 17.81 11.65 0.79
N ALA A 212 17.39 10.39 0.86
CA ALA A 212 18.12 9.27 0.31
C ALA A 212 17.96 9.13 -1.22
N VAL A 213 16.78 9.46 -1.76
CA VAL A 213 16.44 9.25 -3.18
C VAL A 213 16.47 10.52 -4.04
N GLY A 214 16.60 11.69 -3.41
CA GLY A 214 16.56 12.99 -4.08
C GLY A 214 15.14 13.48 -4.36
N PRO A 215 14.97 14.69 -4.92
CA PRO A 215 13.67 15.36 -5.05
C PRO A 215 12.74 14.77 -6.12
N ASP A 216 13.29 14.12 -7.15
CA ASP A 216 12.52 13.70 -8.32
C ASP A 216 11.99 12.27 -8.25
N PHE A 217 12.48 11.48 -7.28
CA PHE A 217 12.08 10.08 -7.14
C PHE A 217 10.74 9.98 -6.38
N PRO A 218 9.67 9.44 -6.99
CA PRO A 218 8.34 9.48 -6.38
C PRO A 218 8.23 8.76 -5.04
N ILE A 219 7.61 9.43 -4.05
CA ILE A 219 7.25 8.84 -2.77
C ILE A 219 5.72 8.79 -2.65
N ILE A 220 5.19 7.57 -2.64
CA ILE A 220 3.79 7.29 -2.35
C ILE A 220 3.66 6.99 -0.85
N PHE A 221 2.70 7.59 -0.17
CA PHE A 221 2.39 7.27 1.22
C PHE A 221 1.01 6.64 1.33
N ARG A 222 0.96 5.40 1.80
CA ARG A 222 -0.31 4.68 1.99
C ARG A 222 -0.79 4.80 3.42
N PHE A 223 -2.00 5.31 3.63
CA PHE A 223 -2.60 5.46 4.95
C PHE A 223 -4.07 5.00 4.98
N SER A 224 -4.61 4.79 6.18
CA SER A 224 -6.00 4.37 6.39
C SER A 224 -6.62 5.06 7.60
N GLN A 225 -7.88 5.48 7.47
CA GLN A 225 -8.68 5.92 8.62
C GLN A 225 -9.29 4.76 9.41
N TRP A 226 -9.29 3.53 8.90
CA TRP A 226 -9.94 2.36 9.53
C TRP A 226 -8.92 1.26 9.90
N LYS A 227 -9.37 0.27 10.68
CA LYS A 227 -8.58 -0.92 11.04
C LYS A 227 -9.24 -2.19 10.54
N GLN A 228 -8.45 -3.19 10.17
CA GLN A 228 -9.00 -4.49 9.74
C GLN A 228 -9.80 -5.19 10.83
N GLN A 229 -9.45 -4.95 12.10
CA GLN A 229 -10.11 -5.50 13.28
C GLN A 229 -11.30 -4.64 13.75
N ASP A 230 -11.39 -3.38 13.30
CA ASP A 230 -12.41 -2.42 13.67
C ASP A 230 -12.68 -1.45 12.51
N TYR A 231 -13.78 -1.69 11.81
CA TYR A 231 -14.18 -0.86 10.66
C TYR A 231 -14.82 0.48 11.06
N SER A 232 -15.13 0.69 12.34
CA SER A 232 -15.61 1.98 12.86
C SER A 232 -14.48 2.89 13.33
N ALA A 233 -13.27 2.34 13.49
CA ALA A 233 -12.11 3.12 13.87
C ALA A 233 -11.91 4.28 12.88
N ARG A 234 -11.61 5.46 13.43
CA ARG A 234 -11.23 6.68 12.70
C ARG A 234 -9.99 7.29 13.33
N LEU A 235 -8.99 7.62 12.52
CA LEU A 235 -7.80 8.31 13.03
C LEU A 235 -8.13 9.77 13.38
N VAL A 236 -8.96 10.40 12.54
CA VAL A 236 -9.45 11.77 12.71
C VAL A 236 -10.93 11.86 12.34
N GLU A 237 -11.65 12.75 13.00
CA GLU A 237 -13.12 12.84 12.88
C GLU A 237 -13.59 13.98 11.97
N THR A 238 -12.71 14.93 11.63
CA THR A 238 -13.09 16.11 10.82
C THR A 238 -12.12 16.35 9.67
N PRO A 239 -12.56 17.04 8.59
CA PRO A 239 -11.67 17.45 7.51
C PRO A 239 -10.47 18.30 7.98
N GLU A 240 -10.66 19.16 8.98
CA GLU A 240 -9.58 20.01 9.52
C GLU A 240 -8.52 19.18 10.25
N ALA A 241 -8.95 18.18 11.02
CA ALA A 241 -8.04 17.25 11.66
C ALA A 241 -7.31 16.36 10.63
N LEU A 242 -8.00 15.97 9.54
CA LEU A 242 -7.38 15.29 8.41
C LEU A 242 -6.33 16.16 7.72
N ALA A 243 -6.62 17.45 7.51
CA ALA A 243 -5.63 18.39 6.97
C ALA A 243 -4.41 18.52 7.88
N ALA A 244 -4.63 18.66 9.20
CA ALA A 244 -3.56 18.74 10.19
C ALA A 244 -2.69 17.47 10.25
N PHE A 245 -3.26 16.30 9.95
CA PHE A 245 -2.53 15.06 9.83
C PHE A 245 -1.72 14.96 8.52
N LEU A 246 -2.34 15.31 7.39
CA LEU A 246 -1.76 15.10 6.06
C LEU A 246 -0.72 16.17 5.68
N GLN A 247 -0.92 17.41 6.10
CA GLN A 247 -0.07 18.53 5.69
C GLN A 247 1.40 18.33 6.09
N PRO A 248 1.74 17.92 7.32
CA PRO A 248 3.13 17.62 7.68
C PRO A 248 3.74 16.46 6.89
N LEU A 249 2.94 15.45 6.49
CA LEU A 249 3.41 14.34 5.66
C LEU A 249 3.69 14.81 4.23
N SER A 250 2.82 15.67 3.68
CA SER A 250 3.02 16.33 2.38
C SER A 250 4.32 17.15 2.37
N GLU A 251 4.53 17.98 3.39
CA GLU A 251 5.73 18.81 3.57
C GLU A 251 7.00 17.99 3.82
N ALA A 252 6.88 16.80 4.41
CA ALA A 252 8.00 15.89 4.62
C ALA A 252 8.57 15.33 3.30
N GLY A 253 7.77 15.33 2.23
CA GLY A 253 8.19 14.91 0.89
C GLY A 253 7.31 13.87 0.21
N VAL A 254 6.06 13.66 0.66
CA VAL A 254 5.10 12.81 -0.05
C VAL A 254 4.66 13.48 -1.35
N ASP A 255 4.66 12.69 -2.43
CA ASP A 255 4.21 13.13 -3.75
C ASP A 255 2.81 12.66 -4.08
N ILE A 256 2.46 11.43 -3.67
CA ILE A 256 1.15 10.81 -3.92
C ILE A 256 0.63 10.17 -2.63
N PHE A 257 -0.65 10.38 -2.32
CA PHE A 257 -1.29 9.67 -1.22
C PHE A 257 -2.14 8.51 -1.71
N HIS A 258 -1.83 7.29 -1.24
CA HIS A 258 -2.67 6.12 -1.46
C HIS A 258 -3.64 5.97 -0.29
N CYS A 259 -4.91 6.30 -0.57
CA CYS A 259 -5.94 6.48 0.44
C CYS A 259 -6.74 5.18 0.61
N SER A 260 -6.33 4.33 1.55
CA SER A 260 -6.97 3.03 1.74
C SER A 260 -8.37 3.19 2.33
N THR A 261 -9.41 2.83 1.55
CA THR A 261 -10.79 2.68 2.02
C THR A 261 -11.37 1.31 1.64
N ARG A 262 -12.46 0.90 2.31
CA ARG A 262 -13.14 -0.38 2.06
C ARG A 262 -13.96 -0.33 0.77
N ARG A 263 -14.63 0.81 0.53
CA ARG A 263 -15.46 1.04 -0.65
C ARG A 263 -15.18 2.44 -1.15
N PHE A 264 -14.79 2.56 -2.42
CA PHE A 264 -14.44 3.85 -2.98
C PHE A 264 -15.62 4.83 -2.96
N TRP A 265 -16.88 4.35 -2.99
CA TRP A 265 -18.09 5.16 -3.04
C TRP A 265 -18.61 5.65 -1.69
N GLU A 266 -18.07 5.15 -0.58
CA GLU A 266 -18.49 5.61 0.74
C GLU A 266 -17.88 7.00 1.02
N PRO A 267 -18.68 7.98 1.45
CA PRO A 267 -18.17 9.27 1.89
C PRO A 267 -17.29 9.13 3.13
N GLU A 268 -16.26 9.96 3.22
CA GLU A 268 -15.38 9.97 4.40
C GLU A 268 -16.02 10.70 5.57
N PHE A 269 -16.69 11.83 5.33
CA PHE A 269 -17.33 12.64 6.36
C PHE A 269 -18.81 12.86 6.07
N GLU A 270 -19.60 12.98 7.13
CA GLU A 270 -21.03 13.27 7.03
C GLU A 270 -21.28 14.58 6.27
N GLY A 271 -22.31 14.62 5.42
CA GLY A 271 -22.65 15.79 4.61
C GLY A 271 -21.77 16.00 3.37
N SER A 272 -20.84 15.10 3.06
CA SER A 272 -20.02 15.14 1.84
C SER A 272 -20.28 13.93 0.94
N THR A 273 -19.90 14.02 -0.33
CA THR A 273 -19.83 12.89 -1.28
C THR A 273 -18.39 12.39 -1.49
N LEU A 274 -17.39 13.14 -1.02
CA LEU A 274 -15.99 12.81 -1.20
C LEU A 274 -15.60 11.64 -0.29
N ASN A 275 -14.90 10.67 -0.88
CA ASN A 275 -14.21 9.62 -0.13
C ASN A 275 -12.87 10.15 0.42
N LEU A 276 -12.11 9.28 1.09
CA LEU A 276 -10.80 9.65 1.63
C LEU A 276 -9.84 10.22 0.58
N ALA A 277 -9.81 9.64 -0.62
CA ALA A 277 -8.94 10.11 -1.71
C ALA A 277 -9.32 11.51 -2.20
N GLY A 278 -10.63 11.78 -2.30
CA GLY A 278 -11.17 13.10 -2.66
C GLY A 278 -10.84 14.17 -1.64
N TRP A 279 -11.09 13.89 -0.36
CA TRP A 279 -10.70 14.82 0.70
C TRP A 279 -9.19 15.04 0.75
N THR A 280 -8.39 13.98 0.65
CA THR A 280 -6.93 14.09 0.66
C THR A 280 -6.41 14.95 -0.50
N ARG A 281 -6.95 14.76 -1.71
CA ARG A 281 -6.59 15.58 -2.89
C ARG A 281 -6.95 17.04 -2.66
N GLN A 282 -8.17 17.30 -2.19
CA GLN A 282 -8.65 18.67 -1.92
C GLN A 282 -7.81 19.38 -0.85
N LEU A 283 -7.44 18.68 0.24
CA LEU A 283 -6.76 19.28 1.38
C LEU A 283 -5.26 19.49 1.13
N THR A 284 -4.61 18.59 0.39
CA THR A 284 -3.15 18.62 0.20
C THR A 284 -2.71 19.19 -1.15
N GLY A 285 -3.60 19.22 -2.14
CA GLY A 285 -3.26 19.54 -3.53
C GLY A 285 -2.37 18.50 -4.21
N LYS A 286 -2.10 17.35 -3.58
CA LYS A 286 -1.28 16.26 -4.11
C LYS A 286 -2.15 15.23 -4.84
N PRO A 287 -1.61 14.56 -5.87
CA PRO A 287 -2.31 13.44 -6.50
C PRO A 287 -2.68 12.33 -5.50
N THR A 288 -3.81 11.69 -5.71
CA THR A 288 -4.29 10.61 -4.86
C THR A 288 -4.66 9.34 -5.61
N ILE A 289 -4.42 8.21 -4.94
CA ILE A 289 -4.85 6.89 -5.39
C ILE A 289 -6.05 6.48 -4.53
N THR A 290 -7.21 6.31 -5.17
CA THR A 290 -8.37 5.68 -4.52
C THR A 290 -8.28 4.16 -4.62
N VAL A 291 -8.91 3.46 -3.67
CA VAL A 291 -9.03 2.00 -3.66
C VAL A 291 -10.32 1.60 -2.97
N GLY A 292 -10.67 0.32 -3.00
CA GLY A 292 -11.76 -0.23 -2.18
C GLY A 292 -12.92 -0.72 -3.04
N SER A 293 -13.06 -2.04 -3.12
CA SER A 293 -14.15 -2.72 -3.86
C SER A 293 -14.27 -2.34 -5.35
N VAL A 294 -13.17 -1.88 -5.97
CA VAL A 294 -13.14 -1.64 -7.43
C VAL A 294 -13.35 -2.96 -8.18
N GLY A 295 -14.35 -2.97 -9.08
CA GLY A 295 -14.70 -4.15 -9.87
C GLY A 295 -15.41 -5.26 -9.09
N LEU A 296 -15.86 -5.02 -7.85
CA LEU A 296 -16.55 -6.00 -7.00
C LEU A 296 -17.93 -5.49 -6.56
N ASP A 297 -18.98 -6.30 -6.71
CA ASP A 297 -20.35 -5.91 -6.38
C ASP A 297 -20.59 -5.76 -4.88
N GLY A 298 -21.47 -4.85 -4.48
CA GLY A 298 -21.74 -4.49 -3.09
C GLY A 298 -22.41 -5.61 -2.28
N GLU A 299 -23.20 -6.48 -2.93
CA GLU A 299 -23.83 -7.66 -2.35
C GLU A 299 -22.78 -8.67 -1.83
N PHE A 300 -21.61 -8.77 -2.46
CA PHE A 300 -20.49 -9.66 -2.09
C PHE A 300 -19.97 -9.47 -0.65
N LEU A 301 -19.98 -8.24 -0.12
CA LEU A 301 -19.44 -7.96 1.22
C LEU A 301 -20.35 -8.42 2.36
N GLN A 302 -21.62 -8.70 2.08
CA GLN A 302 -22.58 -9.26 3.03
C GLN A 302 -22.51 -10.81 3.08
N PHE A 303 -21.99 -11.45 2.02
CA PHE A 303 -21.93 -12.91 1.84
C PHE A 303 -20.63 -13.59 2.33
N MET A 304 -19.71 -12.85 2.96
CA MET A 304 -18.53 -13.45 3.60
C MET A 304 -18.85 -14.35 4.81
N VAL A 305 -20.13 -14.45 5.21
CA VAL A 305 -20.60 -15.23 6.36
C VAL A 305 -21.03 -16.65 5.99
N ASP A 306 -21.39 -16.96 4.74
CA ASP A 306 -21.69 -18.34 4.32
C ASP A 306 -21.85 -18.45 2.79
N THR A 307 -21.29 -19.50 2.19
CA THR A 307 -21.53 -20.09 0.85
C THR A 307 -20.54 -19.88 -0.31
N ASP A 308 -20.29 -21.00 -1.03
CA ASP A 308 -19.49 -21.19 -2.26
C ASP A 308 -20.18 -20.63 -3.53
N LYS A 309 -20.50 -19.33 -3.58
CA LYS A 309 -21.08 -18.71 -4.78
C LYS A 309 -20.22 -17.63 -5.41
N VAL A 310 -20.21 -17.69 -6.75
CA VAL A 310 -19.40 -16.90 -7.70
C VAL A 310 -19.96 -15.48 -7.85
N ALA A 311 -19.12 -14.45 -7.63
CA ALA A 311 -19.49 -13.04 -7.71
C ALA A 311 -19.82 -12.58 -9.15
N LYS A 312 -20.62 -11.51 -9.33
CA LYS A 312 -20.76 -10.79 -10.61
C LYS A 312 -19.88 -9.52 -10.62
N PRO A 313 -19.34 -9.08 -11.77
CA PRO A 313 -18.61 -7.81 -11.87
C PRO A 313 -19.50 -6.61 -11.50
N ALA A 314 -19.01 -5.69 -10.67
CA ALA A 314 -19.69 -4.42 -10.38
C ALA A 314 -19.64 -3.45 -11.55
N SER A 315 -20.66 -2.60 -11.67
CA SER A 315 -20.60 -1.42 -12.54
C SER A 315 -19.45 -0.49 -12.13
N LEU A 316 -18.62 -0.13 -13.10
CA LEU A 316 -17.55 0.87 -12.92
C LEU A 316 -18.06 2.31 -13.17
N GLU A 317 -19.31 2.50 -13.57
CA GLU A 317 -19.84 3.81 -13.97
C GLU A 317 -19.64 4.89 -12.89
N GLY A 318 -19.97 4.57 -11.64
CA GLY A 318 -19.78 5.49 -10.52
C GLY A 318 -18.31 5.83 -10.26
N LEU A 319 -17.39 4.88 -10.49
CA LEU A 319 -15.95 5.11 -10.38
C LEU A 319 -15.45 6.01 -11.51
N LEU A 320 -15.85 5.70 -12.75
CA LEU A 320 -15.46 6.44 -13.95
C LEU A 320 -15.95 7.88 -13.91
N ARG A 321 -17.18 8.10 -13.46
CA ARG A 321 -17.73 9.45 -13.27
C ARG A 321 -16.87 10.25 -12.30
N ARG A 322 -16.58 9.72 -11.11
CA ARG A 322 -15.78 10.42 -10.09
C ARG A 322 -14.33 10.66 -10.52
N LEU A 323 -13.73 9.72 -11.26
CA LEU A 323 -12.42 9.90 -11.87
C LEU A 323 -12.44 11.00 -12.93
N GLY A 324 -13.51 11.06 -13.74
CA GLY A 324 -13.73 12.11 -14.75
C GLY A 324 -14.02 13.48 -14.14
N ASP A 325 -14.66 13.51 -12.97
CA ASP A 325 -14.90 14.71 -12.15
C ASP A 325 -13.64 15.16 -11.37
N GLU A 326 -12.49 14.49 -11.60
CA GLU A 326 -11.20 14.75 -10.95
C GLU A 326 -11.23 14.69 -9.42
N GLU A 327 -12.09 13.84 -8.84
CA GLU A 327 -12.11 13.65 -7.39
C GLU A 327 -10.82 12.98 -6.88
N PHE A 328 -10.20 12.12 -7.68
CA PHE A 328 -8.91 11.48 -7.42
C PHE A 328 -8.21 11.20 -8.76
N ASP A 329 -6.91 10.92 -8.74
CA ASP A 329 -6.10 10.91 -9.95
C ASP A 329 -5.84 9.49 -10.47
N LEU A 330 -5.76 8.52 -9.56
CA LEU A 330 -5.41 7.13 -9.84
C LEU A 330 -6.36 6.15 -9.14
N VAL A 331 -6.53 4.95 -9.71
CA VAL A 331 -7.43 3.92 -9.19
C VAL A 331 -6.68 2.62 -8.95
N ALA A 332 -6.49 2.26 -7.69
CA ALA A 332 -5.94 0.97 -7.30
C ALA A 332 -7.00 -0.13 -7.30
N VAL A 333 -6.66 -1.23 -7.99
CA VAL A 333 -7.48 -2.41 -8.15
C VAL A 333 -6.79 -3.57 -7.44
N GLY A 334 -7.51 -4.17 -6.48
CA GLY A 334 -6.98 -5.28 -5.69
C GLY A 334 -7.43 -6.63 -6.22
N ARG A 335 -8.36 -7.26 -5.48
CA ARG A 335 -8.90 -8.61 -5.71
C ARG A 335 -9.26 -8.94 -7.17
N ALA A 336 -9.76 -7.99 -7.95
CA ALA A 336 -10.06 -8.24 -9.36
C ALA A 336 -8.79 -8.58 -10.18
N LEU A 337 -7.67 -7.88 -9.94
CA LEU A 337 -6.38 -8.15 -10.58
C LEU A 337 -5.64 -9.38 -10.01
N LEU A 338 -6.01 -9.87 -8.81
CA LEU A 338 -5.51 -11.15 -8.31
C LEU A 338 -6.07 -12.31 -9.13
N VAL A 339 -7.35 -12.23 -9.46
CA VAL A 339 -8.10 -13.31 -10.10
C VAL A 339 -7.91 -13.25 -11.61
N ASP A 340 -7.85 -12.04 -12.16
CA ASP A 340 -7.82 -11.80 -13.59
C ASP A 340 -6.69 -10.82 -13.93
N ALA A 341 -5.53 -11.35 -14.35
CA ALA A 341 -4.41 -10.52 -14.78
C ALA A 341 -4.78 -9.61 -15.96
N GLU A 342 -5.76 -10.02 -16.79
CA GLU A 342 -6.24 -9.29 -17.96
C GLU A 342 -7.37 -8.29 -17.65
N TRP A 343 -7.70 -8.08 -16.37
CA TRP A 343 -8.82 -7.22 -15.96
C TRP A 343 -8.79 -5.87 -16.67
N ALA A 344 -7.65 -5.17 -16.63
CA ALA A 344 -7.53 -3.84 -17.23
C ALA A 344 -7.78 -3.84 -18.75
N GLN A 345 -7.26 -4.85 -19.45
CA GLN A 345 -7.49 -5.04 -20.88
C GLN A 345 -8.98 -5.32 -21.18
N LYS A 346 -9.62 -6.20 -20.41
CA LYS A 346 -11.05 -6.53 -20.56
C LYS A 346 -11.93 -5.30 -20.36
N ILE A 347 -11.66 -4.48 -19.34
CA ILE A 347 -12.37 -3.20 -19.14
C ILE A 347 -12.13 -2.24 -20.31
N ARG A 348 -10.91 -2.17 -20.84
CA ARG A 348 -10.59 -1.29 -21.99
C ARG A 348 -11.37 -1.66 -23.24
N GLU A 349 -11.56 -2.96 -23.46
CA GLU A 349 -12.18 -3.52 -24.66
C GLU A 349 -13.71 -3.70 -24.53
N GLY A 350 -14.32 -3.29 -23.41
CA GLY A 350 -15.75 -3.49 -23.17
C GLY A 350 -16.15 -4.96 -23.00
N ARG A 351 -15.23 -5.78 -22.47
CA ARG A 351 -15.41 -7.22 -22.21
C ARG A 351 -15.65 -7.48 -20.72
N GLU A 352 -16.37 -6.61 -20.02
CA GLU A 352 -16.61 -6.70 -18.57
C GLU A 352 -17.28 -8.02 -18.19
N ALA A 353 -18.15 -8.55 -19.05
CA ALA A 353 -18.81 -9.85 -18.84
C ALA A 353 -17.85 -11.05 -18.84
N GLN A 354 -16.60 -10.88 -19.29
CA GLN A 354 -15.55 -11.91 -19.30
C GLN A 354 -14.58 -11.78 -18.12
N VAL A 355 -14.76 -10.77 -17.26
CA VAL A 355 -13.93 -10.61 -16.05
C VAL A 355 -14.17 -11.78 -15.12
N LEU A 356 -13.08 -12.43 -14.71
CA LEU A 356 -13.17 -13.55 -13.80
C LEU A 356 -13.66 -13.10 -12.40
N PRO A 357 -14.63 -13.82 -11.83
CA PRO A 357 -15.18 -13.51 -10.52
C PRO A 357 -14.22 -13.93 -9.41
N PHE A 358 -14.21 -13.19 -8.30
CA PHE A 358 -13.29 -13.50 -7.21
C PHE A 358 -13.51 -14.92 -6.65
N SER A 359 -12.42 -15.68 -6.60
CA SER A 359 -12.31 -16.98 -5.93
C SER A 359 -11.18 -16.93 -4.91
N ARG A 360 -11.36 -17.59 -3.76
CA ARG A 360 -10.29 -17.75 -2.76
C ARG A 360 -9.10 -18.55 -3.31
N GLU A 361 -9.32 -19.41 -4.31
CA GLU A 361 -8.26 -20.17 -4.97
C GLU A 361 -7.24 -19.29 -5.69
N ALA A 362 -7.63 -18.07 -6.10
CA ALA A 362 -6.70 -17.10 -6.68
C ALA A 362 -5.62 -16.68 -5.68
N LEU A 363 -5.84 -16.84 -4.36
CA LEU A 363 -4.83 -16.54 -3.34
C LEU A 363 -3.72 -17.60 -3.32
N SER A 364 -4.01 -18.84 -3.69
CA SER A 364 -3.07 -19.97 -3.64
C SER A 364 -2.28 -20.20 -4.93
N THR A 365 -2.38 -19.29 -5.93
CA THR A 365 -1.64 -19.41 -7.19
C THR A 365 -1.14 -18.05 -7.69
N LEU A 366 0.03 -18.03 -8.35
CA LEU A 366 0.48 -16.86 -9.10
C LEU A 366 -0.08 -16.91 -10.54
N ALA A 367 -1.41 -16.82 -10.67
CA ALA A 367 -2.12 -16.76 -11.95
C ALA A 367 -2.03 -15.38 -12.61
#